data_AF-A7ZQV6-F1
#
_entry.id   AF-A7ZQV6-F1
#
_cell.length_a   1.000
_cell.length_b   1.000
_cell.length_c   1.000
_cell.angle_alpha   90.00
_cell.angle_beta   90.00
_cell.angle_gamma   90.00
#
_symmetry.space_group_name_H-M   'P 1'
#
loop_
_entity.id
_entity.type
_entity.pdbx_description
1 polymer ?
#
loop_
_entity_poly.entity_id
_entity_poly.type
_entity_poly.pdbx_seq_one_letter_code
_entity_poly.pdbx_strand_id
1 'polypeptide(L)'
;MIYNETCTANWVIFNDQGRANLTIDFMYNKKNKTGTVALSGTWQQGNRESKSIRRNIEYTWIENYDTAHLTSKKVNKFEIMDQVDDDRLAQLIPDFYVFPEKSVSYNILKQGKHAFILSIGNRAIMHCAR
;
A
#
# COMPACT_ATOMS: atom_id res chain seq x y z
N MET A 1 9.97 -2.17 -16.10
CA MET A 1 10.91 -2.26 -14.96
C MET A 1 10.88 -3.70 -14.47
N ILE A 2 12.04 -4.32 -14.24
CA ILE A 2 12.10 -5.65 -13.62
C ILE A 2 12.01 -5.43 -12.11
N TYR A 3 10.94 -5.94 -11.51
CA TYR A 3 10.74 -5.94 -10.06
C TYR A 3 11.30 -7.26 -9.52
N ASN A 4 12.20 -7.17 -8.55
CA ASN A 4 12.97 -8.34 -8.11
C ASN A 4 12.38 -9.01 -6.86
N GLU A 5 11.53 -8.29 -6.11
CA GLU A 5 10.92 -8.79 -4.89
C GLU A 5 9.48 -8.24 -4.81
N THR A 6 8.55 -9.07 -4.33
CA THR A 6 7.12 -8.76 -4.17
C THR A 6 6.64 -9.10 -2.77
N CYS A 7 5.98 -8.15 -2.10
CA CYS A 7 5.30 -8.38 -0.83
C CYS A 7 3.80 -8.14 -0.98
N THR A 8 2.98 -9.07 -0.50
CA THR A 8 1.53 -8.94 -0.55
C THR A 8 0.95 -8.78 0.85
N ALA A 9 -0.05 -7.92 0.96
CA ALA A 9 -0.82 -7.71 2.18
C ALA A 9 -2.30 -7.57 1.88
N ASN A 10 -3.13 -8.11 2.77
CA ASN A 10 -4.58 -7.93 2.72
C ASN A 10 -5.03 -7.10 3.91
N TRP A 11 -5.69 -5.98 3.65
CA TRP A 11 -6.25 -5.11 4.68
C TRP A 11 -7.76 -5.20 4.66
N VAL A 12 -8.34 -5.43 5.83
CA VAL A 12 -9.77 -5.27 6.06
C VAL A 12 -9.95 -4.12 7.03
N ILE A 13 -10.56 -3.03 6.56
CA ILE A 13 -10.71 -1.79 7.31
C ILE A 13 -12.20 -1.53 7.51
N PHE A 14 -12.58 -1.20 8.74
CA PHE A 14 -13.93 -0.79 9.11
C PHE A 14 -13.86 0.55 9.85
N ASN A 15 -14.67 1.50 9.44
CA ASN A 15 -14.93 2.74 10.17
C ASN A 15 -16.37 3.21 9.93
N ASP A 16 -16.73 4.37 10.48
CA ASP A 16 -18.05 4.98 10.31
C ASP A 16 -18.39 5.30 8.84
N GLN A 17 -17.39 5.34 7.95
CA GLN A 17 -17.57 5.59 6.51
C GLN A 17 -17.87 4.31 5.73
N GLY A 18 -17.50 3.12 6.22
CA GLY A 18 -17.78 1.85 5.58
C GLY A 18 -16.71 0.78 5.80
N ARG A 19 -16.76 -0.24 4.95
CA ARG A 19 -15.82 -1.37 4.91
C ARG A 19 -14.98 -1.30 3.64
N ALA A 20 -13.66 -1.41 3.78
CA ALA A 20 -12.75 -1.63 2.66
C ALA A 20 -12.07 -3.00 2.79
N ASN A 21 -12.03 -3.76 1.70
CA ASN A 21 -11.21 -4.96 1.56
C ASN A 21 -10.17 -4.68 0.49
N LEU A 22 -8.90 -4.61 0.88
CA LEU A 22 -7.81 -4.18 0.02
C LEU A 22 -6.74 -5.25 -0.06
N THR A 23 -6.20 -5.46 -1.25
CA THR A 23 -4.97 -6.19 -1.50
C THR A 23 -3.92 -5.19 -1.96
N ILE A 24 -2.75 -5.26 -1.34
CA ILE A 24 -1.63 -4.36 -1.55
C ILE A 24 -0.41 -5.19 -1.94
N ASP A 25 0.04 -5.02 -3.17
CA ASP A 25 1.23 -5.67 -3.70
C ASP A 25 2.36 -4.66 -3.84
N PHE A 26 3.36 -4.77 -2.98
CA PHE A 26 4.58 -3.98 -3.05
C PHE A 26 5.58 -4.67 -3.97
N MET A 27 5.84 -4.05 -5.11
CA MET A 27 6.87 -4.46 -6.05
C MET A 27 8.03 -3.47 -5.94
N TYR A 28 9.27 -3.95 -5.80
CA TYR A 28 10.39 -3.02 -5.62
C TYR A 28 11.71 -3.47 -6.25
N ASN A 29 12.57 -2.47 -6.47
CA ASN A 29 13.93 -2.63 -6.96
C ASN A 29 14.94 -2.09 -5.93
N LYS A 30 15.59 -3.01 -5.21
CA LYS A 30 16.52 -2.66 -4.12
C LYS A 30 17.71 -1.82 -4.57
N LYS A 31 18.18 -2.00 -5.81
CA LYS A 31 19.33 -1.26 -6.37
C LYS A 31 18.99 0.20 -6.62
N ASN A 32 17.82 0.45 -7.20
CA ASN A 32 17.39 1.80 -7.59
C ASN A 32 16.61 2.52 -6.49
N LYS A 33 16.25 1.81 -5.41
CA LYS A 33 15.40 2.33 -4.31
C LYS A 33 14.07 2.92 -4.82
N THR A 34 13.51 2.26 -5.83
CA THR A 34 12.23 2.60 -6.44
C THR A 34 11.30 1.39 -6.50
N GLY A 35 10.00 1.63 -6.43
CA GLY A 35 9.00 0.58 -6.49
C GLY A 35 7.64 1.07 -6.94
N THR A 36 6.74 0.11 -7.10
CA THR A 36 5.33 0.34 -7.40
C THR A 36 4.50 -0.45 -6.40
N VAL A 37 3.52 0.21 -5.80
CA VAL A 37 2.46 -0.47 -5.06
C VAL A 37 1.27 -0.64 -5.99
N ALA A 38 0.83 -1.87 -6.22
CA ALA A 38 -0.49 -2.11 -6.79
C ALA A 38 -1.51 -2.21 -5.64
N LEU A 39 -2.42 -1.26 -5.57
CA LEU A 39 -3.54 -1.26 -4.63
C LEU A 39 -4.79 -1.67 -5.39
N SER A 40 -5.48 -2.68 -4.88
CA SER A 40 -6.78 -3.08 -5.40
C SER A 40 -7.73 -3.55 -4.34
N GLY A 41 -9.02 -3.48 -4.60
CA GLY A 41 -10.01 -3.96 -3.65
C GLY A 41 -11.38 -3.37 -3.86
N THR A 42 -12.17 -3.45 -2.80
CA THR A 42 -13.54 -2.96 -2.78
C THR A 42 -13.80 -2.09 -1.55
N TRP A 43 -14.69 -1.13 -1.72
CA TRP A 43 -15.24 -0.33 -0.64
C TRP A 43 -16.77 -0.38 -0.67
N GLN A 44 -17.37 -0.53 0.51
CA GLN A 44 -18.81 -0.63 0.68
C GLN A 44 -19.26 0.23 1.87
N GLN A 45 -20.31 1.04 1.67
CA GLN A 45 -20.92 1.85 2.72
C GLN A 45 -22.30 1.30 3.09
N GLY A 46 -22.39 0.65 4.25
CA GLY A 46 -23.62 -0.03 4.68
C GLY A 46 -24.09 -1.04 3.65
N ASN A 47 -25.37 -0.98 3.26
CA ASN A 47 -25.97 -1.88 2.26
C ASN A 47 -25.89 -1.34 0.82
N ARG A 48 -25.09 -0.30 0.57
CA ARG A 48 -24.88 0.22 -0.79
C ARG A 48 -24.05 -0.74 -1.63
N GLU A 49 -24.12 -0.56 -2.94
CA GLU A 49 -23.29 -1.27 -3.90
C GLU A 49 -21.79 -1.06 -3.59
N SER A 50 -21.02 -2.14 -3.80
CA SER A 50 -19.58 -2.14 -3.61
C SER A 50 -18.90 -1.42 -4.77
N LYS A 51 -18.07 -0.42 -4.44
CA LYS A 51 -17.23 0.31 -5.40
C LYS A 51 -15.85 -0.32 -5.49
N SER A 52 -15.29 -0.42 -6.68
CA SER A 52 -13.94 -0.94 -6.88
C SER A 52 -12.87 0.13 -6.68
N ILE A 53 -11.71 -0.29 -6.20
CA ILE A 53 -10.48 0.51 -6.07
C ILE A 53 -9.40 -0.18 -6.89
N ARG A 54 -8.70 0.56 -7.76
CA ARG A 54 -7.57 0.03 -8.54
C ARG A 54 -6.63 1.16 -8.92
N ARG A 55 -5.47 1.21 -8.28
CA ARG A 55 -4.45 2.22 -8.53
C ARG A 55 -3.05 1.69 -8.30
N ASN A 56 -2.10 2.24 -9.07
CA ASN A 56 -0.68 1.98 -8.91
C ASN A 56 0.02 3.22 -8.36
N ILE A 57 0.79 3.05 -7.28
CA ILE A 57 1.55 4.12 -6.64
C ILE A 57 3.03 3.88 -6.89
N GLU A 58 3.64 4.72 -7.71
CA GLU A 58 5.09 4.75 -7.89
C GLU A 58 5.72 5.45 -6.69
N TYR A 59 6.79 4.90 -6.14
CA TYR A 59 7.45 5.45 -4.96
C TYR A 59 8.97 5.29 -4.99
N THR A 60 9.63 6.13 -4.20
CA THR A 60 11.04 5.97 -3.81
C THR A 60 11.11 5.67 -2.32
N TRP A 61 12.21 5.10 -1.84
CA TRP A 61 12.40 4.95 -0.39
C TRP A 61 13.82 5.17 0.08
N ILE A 62 13.93 5.47 1.38
CA ILE A 62 15.19 5.55 2.12
C ILE A 62 15.10 4.54 3.28
N GLU A 63 16.13 3.71 3.43
CA GLU A 63 16.26 2.77 4.55
C GLU A 63 17.13 3.40 5.64
N ASN A 64 16.71 3.28 6.90
CA ASN A 64 17.50 3.63 8.06
C ASN A 64 17.44 2.49 9.08
N TYR A 65 18.49 1.68 9.14
CA TYR A 65 18.53 0.44 9.93
C TYR A 65 17.31 -0.46 9.65
N ASP A 66 16.41 -0.59 10.63
CA ASP A 66 15.21 -1.41 10.56
C ASP A 66 13.96 -0.56 10.27
N THR A 67 14.11 0.63 9.66
CA THR A 67 13.00 1.41 9.13
C THR A 67 13.16 1.71 7.64
N ALA A 68 12.03 1.77 6.93
CA ALA A 68 11.94 2.23 5.55
C ALA A 68 10.96 3.40 5.45
N HIS A 69 11.44 4.53 4.93
CA HIS A 69 10.65 5.73 4.68
C HIS A 69 10.36 5.81 3.19
N LEU A 70 9.11 5.58 2.80
CA LEU A 70 8.65 5.61 1.43
C LEU A 70 8.02 6.97 1.13
N THR A 71 8.24 7.47 -0.09
CA THR A 71 7.61 8.70 -0.60
C THR A 71 6.97 8.42 -1.95
N SER A 72 5.66 8.68 -2.06
CA SER A 72 4.92 8.53 -3.30
C SER A 72 5.38 9.57 -4.32
N LYS A 73 5.46 9.17 -5.59
CA LYS A 73 5.86 10.02 -6.71
C LYS A 73 4.72 10.22 -7.69
N LYS A 74 3.99 9.15 -7.98
CA LYS A 74 2.87 9.19 -8.92
C LYS A 74 1.79 8.22 -8.49
N VAL A 75 0.53 8.64 -8.60
CA VAL A 75 -0.65 7.79 -8.37
C VAL A 75 -1.39 7.64 -9.69
N ASN A 76 -1.29 6.46 -10.29
CA ASN A 76 -1.97 6.11 -11.54
C ASN A 76 -3.28 5.39 -11.19
N LYS A 77 -4.42 6.05 -11.40
CA LYS A 77 -5.75 5.45 -11.21
C LYS A 77 -6.21 4.80 -12.50
N PHE A 78 -6.82 3.64 -12.40
CA PHE A 78 -7.44 2.99 -13.56
C PHE A 78 -8.90 3.45 -13.64
N GLU A 79 -9.16 4.54 -14.36
CA GLU A 79 -10.40 5.34 -14.28
C GLU A 79 -11.71 4.55 -14.41
N ILE A 80 -11.76 3.47 -15.20
CA ILE A 80 -12.97 2.63 -15.34
C ILE A 80 -13.20 1.75 -14.10
N MET A 81 -12.14 1.41 -13.38
CA MET A 81 -12.13 0.46 -12.26
C MET A 81 -11.90 1.12 -10.89
N ASP A 82 -11.49 2.39 -10.83
CA ASP A 82 -11.30 3.10 -9.57
C ASP A 82 -12.47 4.08 -9.37
N GLN A 83 -13.45 3.62 -8.60
CA GLN A 83 -14.77 4.27 -8.46
C GLN A 83 -14.92 5.04 -7.13
N VAL A 84 -13.84 5.17 -6.37
CA VAL A 84 -13.80 5.79 -5.04
C VAL A 84 -12.99 7.07 -5.08
N ASP A 85 -13.63 8.17 -4.67
CA ASP A 85 -13.00 9.49 -4.61
C ASP A 85 -11.83 9.51 -3.61
N ASP A 86 -10.80 10.30 -3.92
CA ASP A 86 -9.58 10.36 -3.11
C ASP A 86 -9.83 10.82 -1.68
N ASP A 87 -10.65 11.85 -1.49
CA ASP A 87 -10.97 12.38 -0.16
C ASP A 87 -11.60 11.33 0.75
N ARG A 88 -12.37 10.40 0.15
CA ARG A 88 -12.98 9.29 0.87
C ARG A 88 -11.98 8.17 1.14
N LEU A 89 -11.08 7.91 0.19
CA LEU A 89 -10.03 6.91 0.40
C LEU A 89 -9.00 7.37 1.45
N ALA A 90 -8.67 8.66 1.48
CA ALA A 90 -7.76 9.27 2.47
C ALA A 90 -8.28 9.19 3.91
N GLN A 91 -9.59 9.00 4.10
CA GLN A 91 -10.18 8.73 5.43
C GLN A 91 -10.01 7.28 5.88
N LEU A 92 -9.57 6.38 5.00
CA LEU A 92 -9.45 4.94 5.25
C LEU A 92 -8.00 4.47 5.29
N ILE A 93 -7.17 4.99 4.38
CA ILE A 93 -5.77 4.57 4.23
C ILE A 93 -4.84 5.78 4.24
N PRO A 94 -3.54 5.59 4.55
CA PRO A 94 -2.58 6.68 4.54
C PRO A 94 -2.54 7.43 3.22
N ASP A 95 -2.36 8.76 3.30
CA ASP A 95 -2.20 9.67 2.17
C ASP A 95 -1.20 9.19 1.10
N PHE A 96 -0.16 8.45 1.50
CA PHE A 96 0.82 7.81 0.61
C PHE A 96 0.18 7.03 -0.54
N TYR A 97 -0.94 6.35 -0.29
CA TYR A 97 -1.62 5.53 -1.29
C TYR A 97 -2.60 6.31 -2.18
N VAL A 98 -2.85 7.57 -1.82
CA VAL A 98 -3.92 8.39 -2.41
C VAL A 98 -3.34 9.54 -3.22
N PHE A 99 -2.32 10.22 -2.69
CA PHE A 99 -1.74 11.42 -3.28
C PHE A 99 -0.23 11.29 -3.54
N PRO A 100 0.32 11.99 -4.56
CA PRO A 100 1.77 12.09 -4.76
C PRO A 100 2.42 12.93 -3.65
N GLU A 101 3.73 12.76 -3.46
CA GLU A 101 4.56 13.51 -2.51
C GLU A 101 4.20 13.30 -1.03
N LYS A 102 3.52 12.20 -0.74
CA LYS A 102 3.15 11.80 0.61
C LYS A 102 4.06 10.68 1.08
N SER A 103 4.26 10.60 2.38
CA SER A 103 5.20 9.65 2.96
C SER A 103 4.53 8.69 3.93
N VAL A 104 5.08 7.47 3.99
CA VAL A 104 4.72 6.46 4.98
C VAL A 104 6.00 5.79 5.47
N SER A 105 6.02 5.42 6.75
CA SER A 105 7.19 4.78 7.36
C SER A 105 6.83 3.39 7.85
N TYR A 106 7.66 2.41 7.51
CA TYR A 106 7.54 1.03 7.95
C TYR A 106 8.70 0.64 8.84
N ASN A 107 8.43 -0.15 9.87
CA ASN A 107 9.45 -0.93 10.56
C ASN A 107 9.64 -2.27 9.83
N ILE A 108 10.89 -2.71 9.74
CA ILE A 108 11.33 -3.96 9.09
C ILE A 108 11.70 -4.96 10.18
N LEU A 109 10.89 -5.99 10.34
CA LEU A 109 11.13 -7.08 11.30
C LEU A 109 11.62 -8.32 10.56
N LYS A 110 12.91 -8.63 10.66
CA LYS A 110 13.51 -9.81 10.00
C LYS A 110 12.92 -11.10 10.58
N GLN A 111 12.50 -12.01 9.69
CA GLN A 111 11.98 -13.35 10.02
C GLN A 111 12.97 -14.42 9.52
N GLY A 112 14.20 -14.36 10.03
CA GLY A 112 15.31 -15.19 9.54
C GLY A 112 15.93 -14.68 8.23
N LYS A 113 16.57 -15.58 7.49
CA LYS A 113 17.40 -15.23 6.32
C LYS A 113 16.59 -14.89 5.06
N HIS A 114 15.37 -15.44 4.95
CA HIS A 114 14.59 -15.45 3.71
C HIS A 114 13.28 -14.66 3.80
N ALA A 115 12.94 -14.12 4.97
CA ALA A 115 11.67 -13.42 5.16
C ALA A 115 11.84 -12.20 6.06
N PHE A 116 10.95 -11.23 5.88
CA PHE A 116 10.81 -10.09 6.76
C PHE A 116 9.36 -9.59 6.73
N ILE A 117 8.99 -8.88 7.79
CA ILE A 117 7.66 -8.30 7.97
C ILE A 117 7.78 -6.78 7.96
N LEU A 118 6.91 -6.12 7.20
CA LEU A 118 6.72 -4.68 7.28
C LEU A 118 5.55 -4.38 8.23
N SER A 119 5.75 -3.41 9.13
CA SER A 119 4.74 -2.99 10.11
C SER A 119 4.66 -1.46 10.18
N ILE A 120 3.48 -0.91 10.44
CA ILE A 120 3.28 0.50 10.80
C ILE A 120 2.81 0.52 12.25
N GLY A 121 3.61 1.10 13.13
CA GLY A 121 3.36 1.03 14.58
C GLY A 121 3.34 -0.42 15.07
N ASN A 122 2.40 -0.76 15.97
CA ASN A 122 2.30 -2.10 16.58
C ASN A 122 1.54 -3.13 15.72
N ARG A 123 1.11 -2.77 14.50
CA ARG A 123 0.38 -3.67 13.61
C ARG A 123 1.32 -4.17 12.52
N ALA A 124 1.53 -5.48 12.48
CA ALA A 124 2.17 -6.15 11.35
C ALA A 124 1.24 -6.07 10.14
N ILE A 125 1.78 -5.65 9.00
CA ILE A 125 0.98 -5.25 7.85
C ILE A 125 1.29 -6.12 6.62
N MET A 126 2.50 -6.66 6.47
CA MET A 126 2.88 -7.44 5.29
C MET A 126 3.89 -8.54 5.60
N HIS A 127 3.78 -9.67 4.92
CA HIS A 127 4.77 -10.76 4.93
C HIS A 127 5.45 -10.83 3.55
N CYS A 128 6.79 -10.79 3.54
CA CYS A 128 7.60 -10.84 2.33
C CYS A 128 8.41 -12.14 2.26
N ALA A 129 8.30 -12.86 1.15
CA ALA A 129 9.13 -14.03 0.84
C ALA A 129 10.19 -13.66 -0.22
N ARG A 130 11.43 -14.11 -0.04
CA ARG A 130 12.49 -14.01 -1.03
C ARG A 130 12.58 -15.25 -1.92
#